data_AF-A0A9P0K2A6-F1
#
_entry.id   AF-A0A9P0K2A6-F1
#
_cell.length_a   1.000
_cell.length_b   1.000
_cell.length_c   1.000
_cell.angle_alpha   90.00
_cell.angle_beta   90.00
_cell.angle_gamma   90.00
#
_symmetry.space_group_name_H-M   'P 1'
#
loop_
_entity.id
_entity.type
_entity.pdbx_description
1 polymer ?
#
loop_
_entity_poly.entity_id
_entity_poly.type
_entity_poly.pdbx_seq_one_letter_code
_entity_poly.pdbx_strand_id
1 'polypeptide(L)'
;MRSRSNSGVRLDYYQRLLHKVIMEHQNPVTGLFPVSLENNHAWIRDNVYCVLSVWGLSMAYKKMADQDEDRAKTYELEQSCVKLMRGLLMCMMQQKEKVERFKQTQNPLDSLHAKYSSVTGQIVVGDNEWGHLQIDAISLYLLILAQMTASGLQIIFNLDEVAFIQNLVFYIECAYCTPDYGIWERGDKTNHGLPELNASSIGMAKAALEAMNELDLFGARGGPYSVIHVLADEAQKCQAVLQSMLPRESNSKEIDSGLLSVISFPAFAVDDPALIAYTRDSIKDKLQGKYGCKRFLRDGYKTPKEVFNC
;
A
#
# COMPACT_ATOMS: atom_id res chain seq x y z
N MET A 1 -41.50 3.60 13.57
CA MET A 1 -40.05 3.88 13.69
C MET A 1 -39.46 2.91 14.72
N ARG A 2 -38.75 1.86 14.30
CA ARG A 2 -37.95 1.07 15.24
C ARG A 2 -36.72 1.88 15.63
N SER A 3 -36.41 1.96 16.92
CA SER A 3 -35.20 2.60 17.44
C SER A 3 -33.98 2.01 16.73
N ARG A 4 -33.14 2.86 16.11
CA ARG A 4 -31.84 2.43 15.60
C ARG A 4 -31.03 1.87 16.76
N SER A 5 -30.35 0.75 16.54
CA SER A 5 -29.41 0.20 17.51
C SER A 5 -28.29 1.21 17.78
N ASN A 6 -27.70 1.18 18.98
CA ASN A 6 -26.56 2.04 19.34
C ASN A 6 -25.41 1.96 18.31
N SER A 7 -25.27 0.81 17.63
CA SER A 7 -24.28 0.61 16.57
C SER A 7 -24.55 1.48 15.34
N GLY A 8 -25.81 1.61 14.90
CA GLY A 8 -26.15 2.43 13.73
C GLY A 8 -25.85 3.91 13.95
N VAL A 9 -26.13 4.42 15.16
CA VAL A 9 -25.79 5.80 15.55
C VAL A 9 -24.29 6.05 15.53
N ARG A 10 -23.48 5.07 15.95
CA ARG A 10 -22.01 5.15 15.90
C ARG A 10 -21.49 5.14 14.46
N LEU A 11 -22.05 4.29 13.59
CA LEU A 11 -21.67 4.30 12.17
C LEU A 11 -21.96 5.64 11.52
N ASP A 12 -23.11 6.25 11.80
CA ASP A 12 -23.46 7.60 11.27
C ASP A 12 -22.51 8.70 11.79
N TYR A 13 -21.95 8.54 13.00
CA TYR A 13 -20.88 9.42 13.47
C TYR A 13 -19.60 9.24 12.65
N TYR A 14 -19.15 8.00 12.45
CA TYR A 14 -17.95 7.71 11.66
C TYR A 14 -18.10 8.11 10.19
N GLN A 15 -19.28 7.91 9.60
CA GLN A 15 -19.57 8.36 8.25
C GLN A 15 -19.40 9.88 8.13
N ARG A 16 -19.99 10.67 9.03
CA ARG A 16 -19.84 12.13 9.01
C ARG A 16 -18.39 12.56 9.20
N LEU A 17 -17.66 11.91 10.11
CA LEU A 17 -16.24 12.18 10.32
C LEU A 17 -15.41 11.89 9.07
N LEU A 18 -15.64 10.73 8.45
CA LEU A 18 -14.92 10.27 7.27
C LEU A 18 -15.21 11.14 6.06
N HIS A 19 -16.46 11.55 5.85
CA HIS A 19 -16.80 12.48 4.78
C HIS A 19 -16.11 13.83 4.94
N LYS A 20 -16.11 14.36 6.16
CA LYS A 20 -15.53 15.68 6.46
C LYS A 20 -14.00 15.69 6.48
N VAL A 21 -13.34 14.58 6.79
CA VAL A 21 -11.87 14.58 6.93
C VAL A 21 -11.19 14.01 5.68
N ILE A 22 -11.81 13.02 5.03
CA ILE A 22 -11.19 12.25 3.95
C ILE A 22 -11.94 12.51 2.64
N MET A 23 -13.22 12.17 2.56
CA MET A 23 -13.92 12.12 1.25
C MET A 23 -14.07 13.47 0.57
N GLU A 24 -14.17 14.57 1.35
CA GLU A 24 -14.24 15.92 0.77
C GLU A 24 -13.02 16.26 -0.10
N HIS A 25 -11.90 15.56 0.08
CA HIS A 25 -10.66 15.74 -0.67
C HIS A 25 -10.52 14.76 -1.85
N GLN A 26 -11.46 13.82 -2.06
CA GLN A 26 -11.34 12.85 -3.15
C GLN A 26 -11.54 13.55 -4.49
N ASN A 27 -10.58 13.42 -5.40
CA ASN A 27 -10.73 14.01 -6.72
C ASN A 27 -11.92 13.38 -7.47
N PRO A 28 -12.85 14.18 -8.02
CA PRO A 28 -14.07 13.68 -8.64
C PRO A 28 -13.84 13.03 -10.01
N VAL A 29 -12.66 13.15 -10.61
CA VAL A 29 -12.34 12.52 -11.90
C VAL A 29 -11.48 11.28 -11.66
N THR A 30 -10.31 11.43 -11.06
CA THR A 30 -9.34 10.35 -10.89
C THR A 30 -9.67 9.43 -9.70
N GLY A 31 -10.40 9.92 -8.70
CA GLY A 31 -10.61 9.23 -7.43
C GLY A 31 -9.44 9.33 -6.44
N LEU A 32 -8.35 10.02 -6.80
CA LEU A 32 -7.16 10.14 -5.97
C LEU A 32 -7.32 11.22 -4.90
N PHE A 33 -6.68 11.01 -3.76
CA PHE A 33 -6.48 11.99 -2.71
C PHE A 33 -5.15 12.73 -2.91
N PRO A 34 -5.16 14.08 -2.90
CA PRO A 34 -3.94 14.86 -2.79
C PRO A 34 -3.35 14.77 -1.37
N VAL A 35 -2.05 15.00 -1.24
CA VAL A 35 -1.39 15.06 0.08
C VAL A 35 -1.86 16.24 0.91
N SER A 36 -2.25 17.35 0.27
CA SER A 36 -2.81 18.53 0.94
C SER A 36 -3.60 19.41 -0.05
N LEU A 37 -4.26 20.44 0.46
CA LEU A 37 -4.99 21.42 -0.36
C LEU A 37 -4.09 22.20 -1.33
N GLU A 38 -2.82 22.42 -0.96
CA GLU A 38 -1.86 23.20 -1.74
C GLU A 38 -0.99 22.33 -2.65
N ASN A 39 -0.90 21.03 -2.35
CA ASN A 39 -0.07 20.08 -3.09
C ASN A 39 -0.95 18.95 -3.62
N ASN A 40 -1.14 18.95 -4.93
CA ASN A 40 -1.97 17.98 -5.65
C ASN A 40 -1.24 16.66 -5.93
N HIS A 41 -0.10 16.36 -5.31
CA HIS A 41 0.56 15.07 -5.47
C HIS A 41 -0.21 13.98 -4.70
N ALA A 42 -0.31 12.81 -5.29
CA ALA A 42 -1.00 11.64 -4.77
C ALA A 42 -0.03 10.46 -4.74
N TRP A 43 0.38 10.05 -3.54
CA TRP A 43 1.19 8.85 -3.33
C TRP A 43 0.32 7.60 -3.35
N ILE A 44 0.82 6.52 -3.95
CA ILE A 44 0.14 5.22 -3.97
C ILE A 44 -0.18 4.78 -2.53
N ARG A 45 0.85 4.75 -1.67
CA ARG A 45 0.75 4.29 -0.28
C ARG A 45 -0.28 5.08 0.52
N ASP A 46 -0.19 6.40 0.48
CA ASP A 46 -1.08 7.30 1.23
C ASP A 46 -2.53 7.15 0.77
N ASN A 47 -2.75 7.04 -0.55
CA ASN A 47 -4.08 6.81 -1.12
C ASN A 47 -4.67 5.47 -0.67
N VAL A 48 -3.87 4.40 -0.67
CA VAL A 48 -4.30 3.09 -0.20
C VAL A 48 -4.64 3.13 1.30
N TYR A 49 -3.81 3.76 2.15
CA TYR A 49 -4.13 3.89 3.57
C TYR A 49 -5.37 4.76 3.85
N CYS A 50 -5.58 5.84 3.08
CA CYS A 50 -6.78 6.66 3.19
C CYS A 50 -8.03 5.83 2.88
N VAL A 51 -8.03 5.08 1.77
CA VAL A 51 -9.21 4.30 1.34
C VAL A 51 -9.53 3.13 2.25
N LEU A 52 -8.56 2.57 2.99
CA LEU A 52 -8.81 1.52 3.96
C LEU A 52 -9.81 1.94 5.04
N SER A 53 -9.81 3.21 5.45
CA SER A 53 -10.80 3.74 6.40
C SER A 53 -12.21 3.75 5.80
N VAL A 54 -12.34 4.09 4.52
CA VAL A 54 -13.60 4.12 3.75
C VAL A 54 -14.15 2.71 3.57
N TRP A 55 -13.28 1.79 3.19
CA TRP A 55 -13.62 0.38 3.03
C TRP A 55 -13.98 -0.30 4.35
N GLY A 56 -13.24 -0.02 5.43
CA GLY A 56 -13.58 -0.54 6.76
C GLY A 56 -14.97 -0.11 7.21
N LEU A 57 -15.34 1.15 6.94
CA LEU A 57 -16.69 1.65 7.23
C LEU A 57 -17.75 1.00 6.33
N SER A 58 -17.46 0.81 5.03
CA SER A 58 -18.40 0.15 4.11
C SER A 58 -18.67 -1.30 4.53
N MET A 59 -17.63 -2.03 4.95
CA MET A 59 -17.76 -3.39 5.47
C MET A 59 -18.59 -3.44 6.77
N ALA A 60 -18.44 -2.45 7.64
CA ALA A 60 -19.25 -2.34 8.86
C ALA A 60 -20.74 -2.08 8.55
N TYR A 61 -21.04 -1.17 7.61
CA TYR A 61 -22.42 -0.94 7.15
C TYR A 61 -23.00 -2.16 6.45
N LYS A 62 -22.22 -2.85 5.59
CA LYS A 62 -22.63 -4.07 4.90
C LYS A 62 -23.12 -5.15 5.87
N LYS A 63 -22.44 -5.31 7.01
CA LYS A 63 -22.82 -6.26 8.07
C LYS A 63 -24.14 -5.88 8.79
N MET A 64 -24.55 -4.62 8.71
CA MET A 64 -25.74 -4.07 9.36
C MET A 64 -26.89 -3.75 8.39
N ALA A 65 -26.77 -4.12 7.11
CA ALA A 65 -27.62 -3.66 6.01
C ALA A 65 -29.02 -4.31 5.95
N ASP A 66 -29.73 -4.31 7.08
CA ASP A 66 -31.16 -4.67 7.20
C ASP A 66 -32.08 -3.53 6.70
N GLN A 67 -31.55 -2.31 6.56
CA GLN A 67 -32.27 -1.10 6.13
C GLN A 67 -31.78 -0.62 4.76
N ASP A 68 -32.70 -0.15 3.91
CA ASP A 68 -32.37 0.35 2.57
C ASP A 68 -31.43 1.58 2.59
N GLU A 69 -31.53 2.44 3.62
CA GLU A 69 -30.61 3.58 3.79
C GLU A 69 -29.16 3.14 3.99
N ASP A 70 -28.92 2.09 4.78
CA ASP A 70 -27.57 1.60 5.07
C ASP A 70 -26.97 0.89 3.86
N ARG A 71 -27.81 0.32 2.98
CA ARG A 71 -27.38 -0.23 1.68
C ARG A 71 -26.89 0.86 0.74
N ALA A 72 -27.62 1.98 0.63
CA ALA A 72 -27.20 3.11 -0.19
C ALA A 72 -25.85 3.68 0.27
N LYS A 73 -25.68 3.90 1.59
CA LYS A 73 -24.41 4.34 2.17
C LYS A 73 -23.27 3.37 1.90
N THR A 74 -23.52 2.07 2.06
CA THR A 74 -22.54 1.03 1.75
C THR A 74 -22.08 1.15 0.30
N TYR A 75 -23.03 1.23 -0.63
CA TYR A 75 -22.73 1.34 -2.06
C TYR A 75 -21.90 2.58 -2.39
N GLU A 76 -22.26 3.76 -1.85
CA GLU A 76 -21.49 4.99 -2.06
C GLU A 76 -20.04 4.88 -1.58
N LEU A 77 -19.83 4.33 -0.39
CA LEU A 77 -18.49 4.11 0.17
C LEU A 77 -17.69 3.10 -0.66
N GLU A 78 -18.32 2.02 -1.10
CA GLU A 78 -17.69 1.02 -1.98
C GLU A 78 -17.29 1.61 -3.34
N GLN A 79 -18.18 2.41 -3.96
CA GLN A 79 -17.86 3.06 -5.24
C GLN A 79 -16.72 4.07 -5.11
N SER A 80 -16.62 4.77 -3.97
CA SER A 80 -15.46 5.62 -3.69
C SER A 80 -14.16 4.80 -3.60
N CYS A 81 -14.21 3.62 -2.97
CA CYS A 81 -13.06 2.72 -2.89
C CYS A 81 -12.64 2.21 -4.28
N VAL A 82 -13.61 1.73 -5.07
CA VAL A 82 -13.38 1.27 -6.46
C VAL A 82 -12.77 2.39 -7.28
N LYS A 83 -13.31 3.62 -7.17
CA LYS A 83 -12.81 4.76 -7.94
C LYS A 83 -11.36 5.09 -7.63
N LEU A 84 -10.97 5.10 -6.35
CA LEU A 84 -9.58 5.35 -5.97
C LEU A 84 -8.63 4.25 -6.46
N MET A 85 -8.98 2.98 -6.23
CA MET A 85 -8.12 1.86 -6.59
C MET A 85 -7.96 1.73 -8.11
N ARG A 86 -9.00 2.06 -8.86
CA ARG A 86 -8.96 2.20 -10.32
C ARG A 86 -8.15 3.43 -10.76
N GLY A 87 -8.26 4.55 -10.06
CA GLY A 87 -7.44 5.73 -10.30
C GLY A 87 -5.95 5.40 -10.25
N LEU A 88 -5.51 4.72 -9.20
CA LEU A 88 -4.13 4.24 -9.06
C LEU A 88 -3.74 3.25 -10.16
N LEU A 89 -4.62 2.29 -10.49
CA LEU A 89 -4.40 1.37 -11.61
C LEU A 89 -4.12 2.12 -12.91
N MET A 90 -4.94 3.10 -13.24
CA MET A 90 -4.79 3.90 -14.46
C MET A 90 -3.48 4.70 -14.47
N CYS A 91 -3.02 5.20 -13.32
CA CYS A 91 -1.72 5.87 -13.21
C CYS A 91 -0.56 4.92 -13.47
N MET A 92 -0.63 3.69 -12.94
CA MET A 92 0.41 2.68 -13.15
C MET A 92 0.39 2.12 -14.58
N MET A 93 -0.79 1.87 -15.16
CA MET A 93 -0.93 1.36 -16.54
C MET A 93 -0.37 2.33 -17.58
N GLN A 94 -0.42 3.63 -17.32
CA GLN A 94 0.21 4.64 -18.19
C GLN A 94 1.75 4.50 -18.25
N GLN A 95 2.36 3.82 -17.28
CA GLN A 95 3.78 3.53 -17.22
C GLN A 95 4.11 2.05 -17.53
N LYS A 96 3.24 1.33 -18.24
CA LYS A 96 3.43 -0.10 -18.56
C LYS A 96 4.79 -0.43 -19.17
N GLU A 97 5.36 0.47 -19.97
CA GLU A 97 6.69 0.27 -20.56
C GLU A 97 7.79 0.22 -19.50
N LYS A 98 7.66 1.00 -18.42
CA LYS A 98 8.58 0.97 -17.28
C LYS A 98 8.51 -0.37 -16.56
N VAL A 99 7.30 -0.89 -16.32
CA VAL A 99 7.08 -2.21 -15.71
C VAL A 99 7.77 -3.32 -16.52
N GLU A 100 7.61 -3.31 -17.84
CA GLU A 100 8.25 -4.28 -18.72
C GLU A 100 9.78 -4.19 -18.71
N ARG A 101 10.33 -2.96 -18.74
CA ARG A 101 11.79 -2.77 -18.65
C ARG A 101 12.35 -3.21 -17.30
N PHE A 102 11.69 -2.83 -16.21
CA PHE A 102 12.15 -3.13 -14.86
C PHE A 102 12.27 -4.63 -14.58
N LYS A 103 11.35 -5.46 -15.10
CA LYS A 103 11.45 -6.93 -14.98
C LYS A 103 12.77 -7.50 -15.53
N GLN A 104 13.39 -6.79 -16.48
CA GLN A 104 14.67 -7.20 -17.07
C GLN A 104 15.86 -6.50 -16.40
N THR A 105 15.73 -5.20 -16.13
CA THR A 105 16.88 -4.38 -15.70
C THR A 105 17.03 -4.30 -14.19
N GLN A 106 15.93 -4.39 -13.44
CA GLN A 106 15.84 -4.10 -12.00
C GLN A 106 16.48 -2.75 -11.61
N ASN A 107 16.61 -1.83 -12.57
CA ASN A 107 17.23 -0.53 -12.37
C ASN A 107 16.22 0.45 -11.77
N PRO A 108 16.57 1.20 -10.70
CA PRO A 108 15.70 2.22 -10.13
C PRO A 108 15.14 3.23 -11.15
N LEU A 109 15.86 3.55 -12.23
CA LEU A 109 15.39 4.48 -13.26
C LEU A 109 14.25 3.90 -14.11
N ASP A 110 14.22 2.59 -14.27
CA ASP A 110 13.14 1.88 -14.96
C ASP A 110 11.95 1.59 -14.05
N SER A 111 12.01 1.95 -12.76
CA SER A 111 10.94 1.70 -11.79
C SER A 111 9.68 2.52 -12.06
N LEU A 112 8.53 2.01 -11.57
CA LEU A 112 7.30 2.79 -11.53
C LEU A 112 7.46 3.99 -10.61
N HIS A 113 6.85 5.11 -10.97
CA HIS A 113 6.69 6.23 -10.05
C HIS A 113 5.72 5.84 -8.94
N ALA A 114 6.03 6.22 -7.70
CA ALA A 114 5.14 5.96 -6.56
C ALA A 114 4.22 7.15 -6.21
N LYS A 115 4.31 8.26 -6.96
CA LYS A 115 3.48 9.46 -6.79
C LYS A 115 3.03 10.06 -8.13
N TYR A 116 1.83 10.61 -8.14
CA TYR A 116 1.14 11.12 -9.33
C TYR A 116 0.49 12.47 -9.07
N SER A 117 -0.01 13.13 -10.11
CA SER A 117 -0.97 14.22 -9.94
C SER A 117 -2.32 13.64 -9.56
N SER A 118 -2.91 14.09 -8.45
CA SER A 118 -4.27 13.73 -8.06
C SER A 118 -5.31 14.22 -9.06
N VAL A 119 -4.97 15.19 -9.92
CA VAL A 119 -5.90 15.77 -10.91
C VAL A 119 -5.83 15.06 -12.25
N THR A 120 -4.62 14.73 -12.72
CA THR A 120 -4.43 14.17 -14.07
C THR A 120 -3.99 12.71 -14.10
N GLY A 121 -3.53 12.17 -12.97
CA GLY A 121 -2.93 10.83 -12.88
C GLY A 121 -1.56 10.71 -13.54
N GLN A 122 -0.97 11.81 -13.99
CA GLN A 122 0.36 11.84 -14.62
C GLN A 122 1.49 11.84 -13.59
N ILE A 123 2.70 11.48 -14.04
CA ILE A 123 3.93 11.68 -13.27
C ILE A 123 4.14 13.17 -12.95
N VAL A 124 4.68 13.47 -11.77
CA VAL A 124 4.83 14.85 -11.26
C VAL A 124 6.28 15.28 -11.06
N VAL A 125 7.24 14.36 -11.22
CA VAL A 125 8.68 14.61 -11.16
C VAL A 125 9.37 13.72 -12.19
N GLY A 126 10.62 13.99 -12.54
CA GLY A 126 11.45 13.17 -13.43
C GLY A 126 11.99 11.90 -12.78
N ASP A 127 12.46 10.95 -13.59
CA ASP A 127 12.97 9.64 -13.14
C ASP A 127 14.19 9.73 -12.21
N ASN A 128 14.99 10.79 -12.33
CA ASN A 128 16.21 11.00 -11.54
C ASN A 128 16.00 11.89 -10.32
N GLU A 129 14.82 12.50 -10.18
CA GLU A 129 14.58 13.57 -9.20
C GLU A 129 14.04 13.06 -7.87
N TRP A 130 13.71 11.75 -7.78
CA TRP A 130 13.03 11.21 -6.62
C TRP A 130 13.20 9.70 -6.47
N GLY A 131 13.12 9.20 -5.23
CA GLY A 131 13.23 7.79 -4.90
C GLY A 131 12.01 6.97 -5.32
N HIS A 132 11.87 6.74 -6.64
CA HIS A 132 10.69 6.12 -7.26
C HIS A 132 10.49 4.66 -6.90
N LEU A 133 11.58 3.89 -6.89
CA LEU A 133 11.54 2.46 -6.60
C LEU A 133 11.11 2.24 -5.14
N GLN A 134 9.82 2.02 -4.94
CA GLN A 134 9.17 1.76 -3.65
C GLN A 134 8.35 0.48 -3.78
N ILE A 135 8.99 -0.65 -3.47
CA ILE A 135 8.37 -1.96 -3.62
C ILE A 135 7.22 -2.13 -2.63
N ASP A 136 7.34 -1.53 -1.43
CA ASP A 136 6.29 -1.50 -0.42
C ASP A 136 4.98 -0.90 -0.94
N ALA A 137 5.05 0.19 -1.72
CA ALA A 137 3.87 0.90 -2.21
C ALA A 137 3.07 0.07 -3.22
N ILE A 138 3.75 -0.57 -4.19
CA ILE A 138 3.13 -1.45 -5.18
C ILE A 138 2.59 -2.71 -4.50
N SER A 139 3.35 -3.28 -3.57
CA SER A 139 2.94 -4.47 -2.82
C SER A 139 1.72 -4.19 -1.95
N LEU A 140 1.67 -3.05 -1.26
CA LEU A 140 0.50 -2.63 -0.49
C LEU A 140 -0.74 -2.48 -1.38
N TYR A 141 -0.59 -1.89 -2.57
CA TYR A 141 -1.69 -1.79 -3.53
C TYR A 141 -2.23 -3.18 -3.92
N LEU A 142 -1.35 -4.13 -4.26
CA LEU A 142 -1.74 -5.50 -4.63
C LEU A 142 -2.39 -6.25 -3.46
N LEU A 143 -1.82 -6.15 -2.26
CA LEU A 143 -2.39 -6.76 -1.05
C LEU A 143 -3.81 -6.27 -0.78
N ILE A 144 -4.03 -4.94 -0.86
CA ILE A 144 -5.36 -4.37 -0.61
C ILE A 144 -6.32 -4.63 -1.78
N LEU A 145 -5.84 -4.64 -3.02
CA LEU A 145 -6.62 -5.08 -4.19
C LEU A 145 -7.14 -6.50 -3.97
N ALA A 146 -6.28 -7.42 -3.53
CA ALA A 146 -6.67 -8.80 -3.27
C ALA A 146 -7.77 -8.89 -2.20
N GLN A 147 -7.58 -8.21 -1.07
CA GLN A 147 -8.55 -8.22 0.03
C GLN A 147 -9.89 -7.57 -0.35
N MET A 148 -9.86 -6.46 -1.10
CA MET A 148 -11.07 -5.80 -1.59
C MET A 148 -11.83 -6.69 -2.58
N THR A 149 -11.13 -7.31 -3.54
CA THR A 149 -11.72 -8.28 -4.49
C THR A 149 -12.35 -9.46 -3.74
N ALA A 150 -11.65 -10.04 -2.77
CA ALA A 150 -12.17 -11.12 -1.93
C ALA A 150 -13.41 -10.70 -1.11
N SER A 151 -13.55 -9.41 -0.76
CA SER A 151 -14.74 -8.87 -0.10
C SER A 151 -15.93 -8.59 -1.03
N GLY A 152 -15.77 -8.84 -2.33
CA GLY A 152 -16.79 -8.70 -3.37
C GLY A 152 -16.76 -7.39 -4.14
N LEU A 153 -15.75 -6.52 -3.93
CA LEU A 153 -15.59 -5.30 -4.74
C LEU A 153 -15.07 -5.66 -6.13
N GLN A 154 -15.72 -5.14 -7.16
CA GLN A 154 -15.25 -5.27 -8.54
C GLN A 154 -14.37 -4.07 -8.87
N ILE A 155 -13.05 -4.27 -8.86
CA ILE A 155 -12.07 -3.21 -9.16
C ILE A 155 -11.48 -3.39 -10.56
N ILE A 156 -11.24 -4.63 -10.99
CA ILE A 156 -10.66 -4.98 -12.30
C ILE A 156 -11.77 -5.35 -13.28
N PHE A 157 -11.76 -4.76 -14.48
CA PHE A 157 -12.91 -4.78 -15.41
C PHE A 157 -12.66 -5.53 -16.71
N ASN A 158 -11.41 -5.70 -17.14
CA ASN A 158 -11.08 -6.37 -18.40
C ASN A 158 -9.76 -7.14 -18.30
N LEU A 159 -9.48 -7.97 -19.31
CA LEU A 159 -8.31 -8.85 -19.31
C LEU A 159 -6.98 -8.11 -19.50
N ASP A 160 -6.98 -6.92 -20.11
CA ASP A 160 -5.77 -6.11 -20.21
C ASP A 160 -5.35 -5.58 -18.82
N GLU A 161 -6.33 -5.20 -17.99
CA GLU A 161 -6.11 -4.84 -16.59
C GLU A 161 -5.62 -6.05 -15.78
N VAL A 162 -6.18 -7.25 -16.00
CA VAL A 162 -5.69 -8.49 -15.38
C VAL A 162 -4.23 -8.75 -15.74
N ALA A 163 -3.88 -8.69 -17.03
CA ALA A 163 -2.51 -8.89 -17.50
C ALA A 163 -1.54 -7.86 -16.89
N PHE A 164 -2.00 -6.61 -16.73
CA PHE A 164 -1.20 -5.59 -16.05
C PHE A 164 -0.98 -5.91 -14.57
N ILE A 165 -1.99 -6.40 -13.85
CA ILE A 165 -1.83 -6.83 -12.46
C ILE A 165 -0.87 -8.03 -12.35
N GLN A 166 -0.94 -8.99 -13.27
CA GLN A 166 0.03 -10.09 -13.34
C GLN A 166 1.45 -9.57 -13.56
N ASN A 167 1.62 -8.52 -14.37
CA ASN A 167 2.91 -7.86 -14.55
C ASN A 167 3.40 -7.14 -13.28
N LEU A 168 2.51 -6.57 -12.47
CA LEU A 168 2.89 -6.01 -11.16
C LEU A 168 3.31 -7.10 -10.16
N VAL A 169 2.76 -8.31 -10.25
CA VAL A 169 3.24 -9.45 -9.45
C VAL A 169 4.68 -9.78 -9.83
N PHE A 170 4.99 -9.91 -11.13
CA PHE A 170 6.37 -10.12 -11.59
C PHE A 170 7.30 -8.95 -11.22
N TYR A 171 6.77 -7.74 -11.14
CA TYR A 171 7.52 -6.56 -10.72
C TYR A 171 8.01 -6.67 -9.27
N ILE A 172 7.24 -7.28 -8.36
CA ILE A 172 7.58 -7.39 -6.93
C ILE A 172 8.19 -8.73 -6.54
N GLU A 173 8.21 -9.74 -7.43
CA GLU A 173 8.61 -11.11 -7.08
C GLU A 173 10.07 -11.22 -6.58
N CYS A 174 10.94 -10.35 -7.06
CA CYS A 174 12.36 -10.28 -6.66
C CYS A 174 12.61 -9.36 -5.46
N ALA A 175 11.59 -8.97 -4.69
CA ALA A 175 11.73 -8.02 -3.57
C ALA A 175 12.81 -8.41 -2.55
N TYR A 176 13.03 -9.71 -2.31
CA TYR A 176 14.04 -10.24 -1.38
C TYR A 176 15.49 -9.93 -1.79
N CYS A 177 15.74 -9.54 -3.04
CA CYS A 177 17.07 -9.20 -3.54
C CYS A 177 17.15 -7.86 -4.28
N THR A 178 16.05 -7.10 -4.35
CA THR A 178 16.00 -5.80 -5.04
C THR A 178 16.04 -4.66 -4.01
N PRO A 179 17.16 -3.92 -3.91
CA PRO A 179 17.23 -2.74 -3.04
C PRO A 179 16.29 -1.63 -3.53
N ASP A 180 15.58 -0.98 -2.61
CA ASP A 180 14.60 0.06 -2.92
C ASP A 180 14.78 1.29 -1.98
N TYR A 181 13.96 2.32 -2.19
CA TYR A 181 14.01 3.54 -1.36
C TYR A 181 13.23 3.41 -0.04
N GLY A 182 12.51 2.30 0.14
CA GLY A 182 11.69 1.99 1.30
C GLY A 182 10.53 2.95 1.53
N ILE A 183 9.77 2.70 2.60
CA ILE A 183 8.56 3.46 2.96
C ILE A 183 8.81 4.96 3.20
N TRP A 184 10.06 5.33 3.52
CA TRP A 184 10.47 6.71 3.77
C TRP A 184 11.11 7.41 2.58
N GLU A 185 11.22 6.75 1.43
CA GLU A 185 11.61 7.36 0.15
C GLU A 185 13.06 7.85 0.13
N ARG A 186 13.93 7.27 0.97
CA ARG A 186 15.32 7.71 1.18
C ARG A 186 16.36 6.67 0.79
N GLY A 187 15.99 5.40 0.74
CA GLY A 187 16.95 4.31 0.63
C GLY A 187 17.76 4.24 1.91
N ASP A 188 19.03 4.61 1.88
CA ASP A 188 19.90 4.63 3.05
C ASP A 188 19.49 5.65 4.11
N LYS A 189 19.90 5.39 5.36
CA LYS A 189 19.60 6.23 6.53
C LYS A 189 20.02 7.70 6.38
N THR A 190 21.11 7.95 5.65
CA THR A 190 21.67 9.29 5.42
C THR A 190 21.10 9.99 4.19
N ASN A 191 20.25 9.32 3.41
CA ASN A 191 19.57 9.86 2.23
C ASN A 191 20.53 10.36 1.14
N HIS A 192 21.56 9.58 0.85
CA HIS A 192 22.46 9.83 -0.28
C HIS A 192 21.88 9.33 -1.61
N GLY A 193 20.61 8.89 -1.62
CA GLY A 193 19.95 8.36 -2.80
C GLY A 193 20.39 6.93 -3.13
N LEU A 194 20.90 6.18 -2.14
CA LEU A 194 21.33 4.80 -2.32
C LEU A 194 20.21 3.84 -1.87
N PRO A 195 19.62 3.06 -2.78
CA PRO A 195 18.64 2.04 -2.41
C PRO A 195 19.26 0.98 -1.47
N GLU A 196 18.45 0.48 -0.55
CA GLU A 196 18.85 -0.59 0.36
C GLU A 196 17.80 -1.70 0.36
N LEU A 197 18.21 -2.90 0.76
CA LEU A 197 17.25 -3.96 1.00
C LEU A 197 16.47 -3.62 2.29
N ASN A 198 15.20 -3.26 2.14
CA ASN A 198 14.32 -2.83 3.24
C ASN A 198 13.37 -3.97 3.63
N ALA A 199 13.44 -4.41 4.89
CA ALA A 199 12.59 -5.47 5.43
C ALA A 199 11.10 -5.10 5.40
N SER A 200 10.77 -3.80 5.54
CA SER A 200 9.38 -3.32 5.37
C SER A 200 8.83 -3.63 3.96
N SER A 201 9.63 -3.39 2.92
CA SER A 201 9.27 -3.68 1.53
C SER A 201 9.18 -5.18 1.26
N ILE A 202 10.13 -5.98 1.75
CA ILE A 202 10.10 -7.45 1.60
C ILE A 202 8.86 -8.05 2.27
N GLY A 203 8.55 -7.61 3.49
CA GLY A 203 7.38 -8.08 4.24
C GLY A 203 6.08 -7.78 3.53
N MET A 204 5.94 -6.56 3.00
CA MET A 204 4.76 -6.19 2.22
C MET A 204 4.67 -7.00 0.92
N ALA A 205 5.79 -7.20 0.22
CA ALA A 205 5.83 -8.00 -1.00
C ALA A 205 5.45 -9.46 -0.74
N LYS A 206 5.97 -10.08 0.34
CA LYS A 206 5.57 -11.43 0.74
C LYS A 206 4.05 -11.54 0.91
N ALA A 207 3.46 -10.66 1.71
CA ALA A 207 2.01 -10.68 1.95
C ALA A 207 1.20 -10.47 0.67
N ALA A 208 1.66 -9.58 -0.22
CA ALA A 208 1.02 -9.35 -1.51
C ALA A 208 1.10 -10.60 -2.42
N LEU A 209 2.27 -11.22 -2.53
CA LEU A 209 2.47 -12.46 -3.29
C LEU A 209 1.57 -13.59 -2.78
N GLU A 210 1.46 -13.75 -1.46
CA GLU A 210 0.57 -14.76 -0.85
C GLU A 210 -0.91 -14.44 -1.10
N ALA A 211 -1.32 -13.18 -1.00
CA ALA A 211 -2.72 -12.78 -1.18
C ALA A 211 -3.19 -12.80 -2.64
N MET A 212 -2.27 -12.59 -3.59
CA MET A 212 -2.55 -12.57 -5.02
C MET A 212 -2.55 -13.96 -5.65
N ASN A 213 -1.89 -14.94 -5.02
CA ASN A 213 -1.79 -16.29 -5.58
C ASN A 213 -3.17 -16.95 -5.72
N GLU A 214 -3.47 -17.42 -6.93
CA GLU A 214 -4.74 -18.06 -7.29
C GLU A 214 -5.99 -17.17 -7.11
N LEU A 215 -5.80 -15.85 -6.96
CA LEU A 215 -6.91 -14.91 -6.86
C LEU A 215 -7.53 -14.66 -8.24
N ASP A 216 -8.85 -14.84 -8.34
CA ASP A 216 -9.63 -14.38 -9.48
C ASP A 216 -9.99 -12.89 -9.35
N LEU A 217 -9.43 -12.05 -10.21
CA LEU A 217 -9.62 -10.60 -10.18
C LEU A 217 -11.03 -10.15 -10.57
N PHE A 218 -11.84 -11.00 -11.21
CA PHE A 218 -13.25 -10.73 -11.45
C PHE A 218 -14.16 -11.29 -10.34
N GLY A 219 -13.56 -11.85 -9.28
CA GLY A 219 -14.26 -12.46 -8.15
C GLY A 219 -15.14 -13.62 -8.63
N ALA A 220 -16.37 -13.70 -8.11
CA ALA A 220 -17.30 -14.78 -8.42
C ALA A 220 -17.75 -14.86 -9.91
N ARG A 221 -17.39 -13.89 -10.74
CA ARG A 221 -17.76 -13.84 -12.17
C ARG A 221 -16.61 -14.19 -13.11
N GLY A 222 -15.43 -14.50 -12.58
CA GLY A 222 -14.27 -14.75 -13.40
C GLY A 222 -14.13 -16.19 -13.90
N GLY A 223 -12.97 -16.47 -14.46
CA GLY A 223 -12.60 -17.76 -15.01
C GLY A 223 -11.07 -17.86 -15.13
N PRO A 224 -10.55 -18.93 -15.77
CA PRO A 224 -9.12 -19.21 -15.78
C PRO A 224 -8.22 -18.06 -16.28
N TYR A 225 -8.75 -17.19 -17.14
CA TYR A 225 -8.02 -16.04 -17.70
C TYR A 225 -7.95 -14.82 -16.77
N SER A 226 -8.73 -14.77 -15.70
CA SER A 226 -8.72 -13.68 -14.70
C SER A 226 -8.02 -14.06 -13.39
N VAL A 227 -7.45 -15.27 -13.33
CA VAL A 227 -6.69 -15.78 -12.19
C VAL A 227 -5.25 -15.28 -12.25
N ILE A 228 -4.75 -14.80 -11.12
CA ILE A 228 -3.35 -14.40 -10.96
C ILE A 228 -2.53 -15.58 -10.43
N HIS A 229 -1.32 -15.74 -10.98
CA HIS A 229 -0.40 -16.81 -10.63
C HIS A 229 0.88 -16.25 -10.03
N VAL A 230 1.31 -16.86 -8.93
CA VAL A 230 2.53 -16.50 -8.22
C VAL A 230 3.39 -17.76 -8.07
N LEU A 231 4.70 -17.62 -8.28
CA LEU A 231 5.65 -18.69 -8.01
C LEU A 231 5.85 -18.82 -6.49
N ALA A 232 5.49 -19.98 -5.94
CA ALA A 232 5.52 -20.22 -4.49
C ALA A 232 6.91 -19.98 -3.86
N ASP A 233 7.98 -20.25 -4.60
CA ASP A 233 9.36 -20.07 -4.14
C ASP A 233 9.68 -18.61 -3.79
N GLU A 234 9.07 -17.63 -4.48
CA GLU A 234 9.42 -16.21 -4.27
C GLU A 234 8.90 -15.70 -2.91
N ALA A 235 7.72 -16.14 -2.47
CA ALA A 235 7.22 -15.85 -1.13
C ALA A 235 8.09 -16.51 -0.03
N GLN A 236 8.57 -17.74 -0.27
CA GLN A 236 9.46 -18.44 0.66
C GLN A 236 10.84 -17.78 0.77
N LYS A 237 11.39 -17.26 -0.33
CA LYS A 237 12.64 -16.47 -0.30
C LYS A 237 12.46 -15.19 0.50
N CYS A 238 11.34 -14.48 0.33
CA CYS A 238 11.01 -13.31 1.14
C CYS A 238 10.93 -13.67 2.63
N GLN A 239 10.26 -14.77 2.98
CA GLN A 239 10.16 -15.27 4.35
C GLN A 239 11.54 -15.56 4.97
N ALA A 240 12.42 -16.27 4.25
CA ALA A 240 13.75 -16.60 4.73
C ALA A 240 14.60 -15.35 5.02
N VAL A 241 14.54 -14.36 4.11
CA VAL A 241 15.22 -13.08 4.30
C VAL A 241 14.66 -12.32 5.50
N LEU A 242 13.33 -12.22 5.65
CA LEU A 242 12.69 -11.56 6.79
C LEU A 242 13.09 -12.18 8.14
N GLN A 243 13.12 -13.51 8.23
CA GLN A 243 13.55 -14.21 9.44
C GLN A 243 14.99 -13.86 9.83
N SER A 244 15.86 -13.63 8.84
CA SER A 244 17.26 -13.26 9.07
C SER A 244 17.47 -11.77 9.37
N MET A 245 16.62 -10.89 8.80
CA MET A 245 16.78 -9.45 8.91
C MET A 245 16.16 -8.91 10.20
N LEU A 246 14.96 -9.36 10.56
CA LEU A 246 14.22 -8.77 11.67
C LEU A 246 14.99 -8.89 13.00
N PRO A 247 15.02 -7.82 13.83
CA PRO A 247 14.22 -6.59 13.74
C PRO A 247 14.92 -5.44 12.99
N ARG A 248 15.97 -5.71 12.24
CA ARG A 248 16.66 -4.69 11.43
C ARG A 248 15.81 -4.36 10.20
N GLU A 249 15.73 -3.07 9.87
CA GLU A 249 15.04 -2.62 8.66
C GLU A 249 15.92 -2.77 7.42
N SER A 250 17.16 -2.29 7.48
CA SER A 250 18.09 -2.34 6.35
C SER A 250 19.53 -2.28 6.85
N ASN A 251 20.51 -2.32 5.94
CA ASN A 251 21.93 -2.28 6.30
C ASN A 251 22.29 -1.08 7.20
N SER A 252 21.83 0.13 6.84
CA SER A 252 22.06 1.34 7.63
C SER A 252 20.99 1.62 8.71
N LYS A 253 19.80 1.04 8.61
CA LYS A 253 18.69 1.23 9.55
C LYS A 253 18.55 0.03 10.49
N GLU A 254 19.12 0.17 11.68
CA GLU A 254 19.11 -0.87 12.71
C GLU A 254 17.73 -1.23 13.26
N ILE A 255 16.77 -0.32 13.15
CA ILE A 255 15.37 -0.50 13.55
C ILE A 255 14.53 0.58 12.85
N ASP A 256 13.31 0.24 12.45
CA ASP A 256 12.35 1.16 11.85
C ASP A 256 10.92 0.83 12.29
N SER A 257 10.10 1.87 12.45
CA SER A 257 8.67 1.74 12.78
C SER A 257 7.84 1.14 11.65
N GLY A 258 8.30 1.24 10.39
CA GLY A 258 7.69 0.62 9.21
C GLY A 258 7.55 -0.90 9.34
N LEU A 259 8.42 -1.54 10.13
CA LEU A 259 8.33 -2.96 10.46
C LEU A 259 7.03 -3.35 11.18
N LEU A 260 6.35 -2.41 11.85
CA LEU A 260 5.01 -2.66 12.40
C LEU A 260 4.01 -3.09 11.32
N SER A 261 4.12 -2.53 10.11
CA SER A 261 3.25 -2.92 8.99
C SER A 261 3.49 -4.34 8.49
N VAL A 262 4.66 -4.91 8.80
CA VAL A 262 5.09 -6.27 8.43
C VAL A 262 4.69 -7.29 9.49
N ILE A 263 4.98 -7.02 10.77
CA ILE A 263 4.65 -7.93 11.88
C ILE A 263 3.19 -7.81 12.36
N SER A 264 2.42 -6.89 11.77
CA SER A 264 1.02 -6.64 12.09
C SER A 264 0.26 -6.11 10.87
N PHE A 265 -0.85 -5.38 11.08
CA PHE A 265 -1.64 -4.83 9.98
C PHE A 265 -0.83 -3.83 9.14
N PRO A 266 -0.88 -3.89 7.80
CA PRO A 266 -1.77 -4.75 7.00
C PRO A 266 -1.18 -6.10 6.59
N ALA A 267 0.14 -6.31 6.65
CA ALA A 267 0.78 -7.44 5.96
C ALA A 267 0.70 -8.76 6.73
N PHE A 268 0.86 -8.74 8.07
CA PHE A 268 0.97 -9.95 8.89
C PHE A 268 1.95 -11.00 8.32
N ALA A 269 3.06 -10.55 7.75
CA ALA A 269 3.95 -11.34 6.92
C ALA A 269 4.93 -12.23 7.71
N VAL A 270 4.86 -12.24 9.04
CA VAL A 270 5.77 -13.00 9.91
C VAL A 270 4.96 -13.95 10.78
N ASP A 271 5.30 -15.24 10.73
CA ASP A 271 4.54 -16.29 11.41
C ASP A 271 5.09 -16.62 12.81
N ASP A 272 6.39 -16.40 13.06
CA ASP A 272 7.03 -16.73 14.33
C ASP A 272 6.63 -15.72 15.44
N PRO A 273 5.85 -16.16 16.45
CA PRO A 273 5.39 -15.27 17.52
C PRO A 273 6.53 -14.67 18.34
N ALA A 274 7.65 -15.39 18.50
CA ALA A 274 8.81 -14.91 19.25
C ALA A 274 9.51 -13.78 18.49
N LEU A 275 9.72 -13.93 17.19
CA LEU A 275 10.29 -12.89 16.33
C LEU A 275 9.37 -11.66 16.24
N ILE A 276 8.05 -11.86 16.15
CA ILE A 276 7.05 -10.78 16.17
C ILE A 276 7.13 -10.00 17.50
N ALA A 277 7.17 -10.70 18.64
CA ALA A 277 7.28 -10.07 19.95
C ALA A 277 8.60 -9.30 20.08
N TYR A 278 9.72 -9.95 19.75
CA TYR A 278 11.05 -9.34 19.81
C TYR A 278 11.16 -8.08 18.93
N THR A 279 10.60 -8.12 17.72
CA THR A 279 10.57 -6.97 16.81
C THR A 279 9.71 -5.84 17.37
N ARG A 280 8.50 -6.16 17.86
CA ARG A 280 7.61 -5.17 18.47
C ARG A 280 8.24 -4.48 19.68
N ASP A 281 8.86 -5.26 20.56
CA ASP A 281 9.48 -4.73 21.77
C ASP A 281 10.72 -3.90 21.44
N SER A 282 11.53 -4.32 20.47
CA SER A 282 12.66 -3.53 19.94
C SER A 282 12.22 -2.16 19.38
N ILE A 283 11.09 -2.11 18.67
CA ILE A 283 10.50 -0.86 18.16
C ILE A 283 10.03 0.01 19.33
N LYS A 284 9.32 -0.56 20.30
CA LYS A 284 8.85 0.19 21.46
C LYS A 284 10.00 0.78 22.25
N ASP A 285 10.99 -0.04 22.59
CA ASP A 285 12.12 0.37 23.43
C ASP A 285 12.95 1.48 22.78
N LYS A 286 13.15 1.43 21.46
CA LYS A 286 14.05 2.36 20.75
C LYS A 286 13.34 3.56 20.12
N LEU A 287 12.10 3.39 19.67
CA LEU A 287 11.41 4.37 18.83
C LEU A 287 10.18 4.99 19.50
N GLN A 288 9.57 4.34 20.50
CA GLN A 288 8.40 4.90 21.19
C GLN A 288 8.78 6.15 21.99
N GLY A 289 7.92 7.16 21.89
CA GLY A 289 7.96 8.36 22.70
C GLY A 289 6.56 8.75 23.15
N LYS A 290 6.44 9.98 23.67
CA LYS A 290 5.19 10.51 24.24
C LYS A 290 4.02 10.55 23.25
N TYR A 291 4.30 10.71 21.96
CA TYR A 291 3.29 10.95 20.91
C TYR A 291 3.22 9.83 19.85
N GLY A 292 3.79 8.66 20.13
CA GLY A 292 3.90 7.56 19.17
C GLY A 292 5.35 7.17 18.90
N CYS A 293 5.60 6.48 17.79
CA CYS A 293 6.93 6.01 17.42
C CYS A 293 7.60 6.98 16.43
N LYS A 294 8.91 7.19 16.60
CA LYS A 294 9.76 7.79 15.56
C LYS A 294 9.87 6.83 14.36
N ARG A 295 10.15 7.38 13.17
CA ARG A 295 10.37 6.60 11.95
C ARG A 295 11.50 5.60 12.13
N PHE A 296 12.70 6.10 12.41
CA PHE A 296 13.89 5.33 12.76
C PHE A 296 14.86 6.19 13.59
N LEU A 297 15.91 5.57 14.12
CA LEU A 297 16.92 6.27 14.93
C LEU A 297 17.76 7.23 14.09
N ARG A 298 18.02 8.44 14.60
CA ARG A 298 18.80 9.50 13.92
C ARG A 298 18.21 9.91 12.56
N ASP A 299 16.90 9.82 12.45
CA ASP A 299 16.18 10.43 11.34
C ASP A 299 16.44 11.95 11.28
N GLY A 300 16.92 12.40 10.12
CA GLY A 300 17.34 13.78 9.89
C GLY A 300 16.29 14.67 9.24
N TYR A 301 15.12 14.14 8.88
CA TYR A 301 14.09 14.91 8.17
C TYR A 301 13.56 16.09 8.98
N LYS A 302 13.47 17.25 8.33
CA LYS A 302 13.17 18.56 8.93
C LYS A 302 14.11 18.92 10.10
N THR A 303 15.36 18.50 10.01
CA THR A 303 16.43 18.90 10.95
C THR A 303 17.59 19.55 10.18
N PRO A 304 18.49 20.29 10.86
CA PRO A 304 19.68 20.85 10.20
C PRO A 304 20.64 19.82 9.58
N LYS A 305 20.46 18.53 9.87
CA LYS A 305 21.23 17.41 9.29
C LYS A 305 20.56 16.80 8.06
N GLU A 306 19.43 17.33 7.62
CA GLU A 306 18.76 16.89 6.41
C GLU A 306 19.62 17.24 5.18
N VAL A 307 20.09 16.21 4.47
CA VAL A 307 20.68 16.39 3.14
C VAL A 307 19.54 16.42 2.14
N PHE A 308 19.38 17.56 1.46
CA PHE A 308 18.50 17.69 0.30
C PHE A 308 19.21 17.09 -0.90
N ASN A 309 18.69 16.00 -1.45
CA ASN A 309 19.04 15.62 -2.81
C ASN A 309 18.32 16.63 -3.72
N CYS A 310 19.07 17.59 -4.25
CA CYS A 310 18.63 18.47 -5.33
C CYS A 310 18.58 17.68 -6.64
#